data_AF-E3QYQ1-F1
#
_entry.id   AF-E3QYQ1-F1
#
_cell.length_a   1.000
_cell.length_b   1.000
_cell.length_c   1.000
_cell.angle_alpha   90.00
_cell.angle_beta   90.00
_cell.angle_gamma   90.00
#
_symmetry.space_group_name_H-M   'P 1'
#
loop_
_entity.id
_entity.type
_entity.pdbx_description
1 polymer ?
#
loop_
_entity_poly.entity_id
_entity_poly.type
_entity_poly.pdbx_seq_one_letter_code
_entity_poly.pdbx_strand_id
1 'polypeptide(L)'
;MSAIRSSIDSLPNELLIAILSTFNSRDLLPLTLVDRRFNATATTILQYRLLHTAKMEGHEMTLESYHPIAKQSAPSMACRFMGLSPLHHTRNPEQDMNLRDLSQLYSHFLPVVSEETRRMQRVFSRRRPGVPLEQEIGDEPVTQELILDEGELFSQLCTSTGLIKSGPNPGLLASHSNITHGVVRVWRHWLAKAAAINAICPAAGCTDESTILWVDAAKNVGLRFRVTEVTQERLPPYRGSDEDPPVAYSLHYQELLVRTSHVLLAMEKAVVQEVINSGKATIIIPVS
;
A
#
# COMPACT_ATOMS: atom_id res chain seq x y z
N MET A 1 -33.67 40.42 30.08
CA MET A 1 -33.45 39.72 28.80
C MET A 1 -32.52 38.55 29.06
N SER A 2 -33.07 37.36 29.31
CA SER A 2 -32.27 36.15 29.50
C SER A 2 -31.85 35.66 28.11
N ALA A 3 -30.57 35.82 27.78
CA ALA A 3 -30.02 35.22 26.57
C ALA A 3 -30.15 33.71 26.72
N ILE A 4 -31.06 33.11 25.97
CA ILE A 4 -31.17 31.66 25.83
C ILE A 4 -29.87 31.23 25.16
N ARG A 5 -28.88 30.85 25.97
CA ARG A 5 -27.70 30.13 25.49
C ARG A 5 -28.22 28.73 25.16
N SER A 6 -28.68 28.53 23.94
CA SER A 6 -28.92 27.19 23.41
C SER A 6 -27.59 26.45 23.50
N SER A 7 -27.47 25.58 24.52
CA SER A 7 -26.29 24.74 24.67
C SER A 7 -26.15 23.86 23.43
N ILE A 8 -24.92 23.54 23.05
CA ILE A 8 -24.66 22.57 21.97
C ILE A 8 -25.36 21.22 22.22
N ASP A 9 -25.68 20.94 23.49
CA ASP A 9 -26.41 19.76 23.93
C ASP A 9 -27.86 19.71 23.43
N SER A 10 -28.51 20.85 23.19
CA SER A 10 -29.88 20.91 22.68
C SER A 10 -29.99 20.77 21.16
N LEU A 11 -28.84 20.72 20.46
CA LEU A 11 -28.81 20.58 19.01
C LEU A 11 -29.28 19.17 18.60
N PRO A 12 -30.04 18.97 17.51
CA PRO A 12 -30.30 17.65 16.94
C PRO A 12 -29.03 16.94 16.43
N ASN A 13 -29.05 15.61 16.34
CA ASN A 13 -27.88 14.81 15.93
C ASN A 13 -27.46 15.10 14.48
N GLU A 14 -28.42 15.43 13.63
CA GLU A 14 -28.22 15.73 12.21
C GLU A 14 -27.37 17.00 12.04
N LEU A 15 -27.66 18.03 12.83
CA LEU A 15 -26.90 19.27 12.82
C LEU A 15 -25.50 19.06 13.43
N LEU A 16 -25.39 18.22 14.46
CA LEU A 16 -24.09 17.87 15.03
C LEU A 16 -23.23 17.11 14.01
N ILE A 17 -23.80 16.13 13.29
CA ILE A 17 -23.13 15.41 12.20
C ILE A 17 -22.70 16.40 11.12
N ALA A 18 -23.59 17.31 10.68
CA ALA A 18 -23.29 18.27 9.62
C ALA A 18 -22.12 19.20 10.01
N ILE A 19 -22.10 19.71 11.25
CA ILE A 19 -21.01 20.55 11.76
C ILE A 19 -19.72 19.73 11.84
N LEU A 20 -19.74 18.57 12.48
CA LEU A 20 -18.55 17.73 12.67
C LEU A 20 -17.99 17.21 11.33
N SER A 21 -18.85 16.98 10.34
CA SER A 21 -18.43 16.51 9.01
C SER A 21 -17.61 17.54 8.23
N THR A 22 -17.53 18.80 8.68
CA THR A 22 -16.66 19.83 8.07
C THR A 22 -15.19 19.74 8.52
N PHE A 23 -14.91 19.08 9.65
CA PHE A 23 -13.55 18.95 10.19
C PHE A 23 -12.79 17.83 9.48
N ASN A 24 -11.46 17.93 9.42
CA ASN A 24 -10.62 16.85 8.90
C ASN A 24 -10.63 15.65 9.86
N SER A 25 -10.29 14.46 9.35
CA SER A 25 -10.41 13.23 10.14
C SER A 25 -9.50 13.22 11.39
N ARG A 26 -8.35 13.92 11.36
CA ARG A 26 -7.50 14.07 12.55
C ARG A 26 -8.11 14.97 13.61
N ASP A 27 -8.78 16.05 13.20
CA ASP A 27 -9.35 17.05 14.11
C ASP A 27 -10.63 16.55 14.80
N LEU A 28 -11.23 15.49 14.24
CA LEU A 28 -12.33 14.76 14.88
C LEU A 28 -11.88 13.91 16.07
N LEU A 29 -10.64 13.42 16.10
CA LEU A 29 -10.17 12.50 17.15
C LEU A 29 -10.23 13.13 18.56
N PRO A 30 -9.75 14.37 18.80
CA PRO A 30 -9.89 14.99 20.12
C PRO A 30 -11.34 15.15 20.56
N LEU A 31 -12.27 15.36 19.63
CA LEU A 31 -13.69 15.54 19.94
C LEU A 31 -14.33 14.25 20.48
N THR A 32 -13.76 13.08 20.17
CA THR A 32 -14.21 11.80 20.72
C THR A 32 -14.05 11.70 22.24
N LEU A 33 -13.25 12.58 22.85
CA LEU A 33 -12.97 12.60 24.29
C LEU A 33 -13.87 13.56 25.08
N VAL A 34 -14.69 14.37 24.41
CA VAL A 34 -15.50 15.42 25.05
C VAL A 34 -16.69 14.83 25.81
N ASP A 35 -17.54 14.08 25.11
CA ASP A 35 -18.72 13.42 25.66
C ASP A 35 -19.08 12.17 24.83
N ARG A 36 -19.90 11.27 25.40
CA ARG A 36 -20.45 10.07 24.72
C ARG A 36 -21.14 10.42 23.42
N ARG A 37 -21.86 11.54 23.36
CA ARG A 37 -22.55 11.96 22.14
C ARG A 37 -21.56 12.33 21.04
N PHE A 38 -20.56 13.16 21.36
CA PHE A 38 -19.48 13.50 20.43
C PHE A 38 -18.67 12.28 20.01
N ASN A 39 -18.40 11.37 20.95
CA ASN A 39 -17.72 10.11 20.68
C ASN A 39 -18.47 9.28 19.63
N ALA A 40 -19.77 9.03 19.85
CA ALA A 40 -20.59 8.27 18.94
C ALA A 40 -20.65 8.95 17.56
N THR A 41 -20.96 10.25 17.51
CA THR A 41 -21.08 11.00 16.26
C THR A 41 -19.76 11.05 15.48
N ALA A 42 -18.64 11.39 16.14
CA ALA A 42 -17.34 11.44 15.49
C ALA A 42 -16.89 10.05 15.02
N THR A 43 -17.15 8.99 15.79
CA THR A 43 -16.86 7.61 15.39
C THR A 43 -17.64 7.22 14.14
N THR A 44 -18.94 7.53 14.07
CA THR A 44 -19.76 7.28 12.87
C THR A 44 -19.23 8.02 11.64
N ILE A 45 -18.84 9.29 11.78
CA ILE A 45 -18.25 10.07 10.68
C ILE A 45 -16.93 9.44 10.22
N LEU A 46 -16.05 9.07 11.15
CA LEU A 46 -14.77 8.44 10.83
C LEU A 46 -14.95 7.07 10.17
N GLN A 47 -15.88 6.26 10.66
CA GLN A 47 -16.25 4.97 10.04
C GLN A 47 -16.73 5.18 8.61
N TYR A 48 -17.66 6.12 8.41
CA TYR A 48 -18.17 6.44 7.08
C TYR A 48 -17.01 6.85 6.15
N ARG A 49 -16.15 7.76 6.59
CA ARG A 49 -15.00 8.22 5.79
C ARG A 49 -14.07 7.06 5.42
N LEU A 50 -13.62 6.26 6.40
CA LEU A 50 -12.72 5.13 6.17
C LEU A 50 -13.27 4.12 5.15
N LEU A 51 -14.56 3.77 5.28
CA LEU A 51 -15.21 2.81 4.38
C LEU A 51 -15.40 3.37 2.97
N HIS A 52 -15.61 4.68 2.82
CA HIS A 52 -15.80 5.32 1.51
C HIS A 52 -14.46 5.66 0.83
N THR A 53 -13.42 5.99 1.59
CA THR A 53 -12.06 6.21 1.06
C THR A 53 -11.54 4.99 0.31
N ALA A 54 -11.93 3.78 0.72
CA ALA A 54 -11.53 2.54 0.07
C ALA A 54 -11.88 2.49 -1.43
N LYS A 55 -12.89 3.25 -1.89
CA LYS A 55 -13.25 3.34 -3.30
C LYS A 55 -12.28 4.19 -4.14
N MET A 56 -11.36 4.92 -3.50
CA MET A 56 -10.30 5.75 -4.12
C MET A 56 -10.76 6.47 -5.39
N GLU A 57 -11.83 7.27 -5.30
CA GLU A 57 -12.49 7.86 -6.47
C GLU A 57 -11.50 8.63 -7.36
N GLY A 58 -11.15 8.06 -8.52
CA GLY A 58 -10.22 8.61 -9.50
C GLY A 58 -8.74 8.57 -9.10
N HIS A 59 -8.40 8.01 -7.95
CA HIS A 59 -7.02 7.91 -7.47
C HIS A 59 -6.51 6.47 -7.62
N GLU A 60 -5.23 6.35 -7.98
CA GLU A 60 -4.55 5.07 -8.11
C GLU A 60 -3.46 4.95 -7.04
N MET A 61 -3.40 3.79 -6.38
CA MET A 61 -2.32 3.48 -5.45
C MET A 61 -1.10 3.01 -6.25
N THR A 62 0.07 3.55 -5.94
CA THR A 62 1.35 3.16 -6.54
C THR A 62 2.29 2.58 -5.51
N LEU A 63 3.08 1.61 -5.95
CA LEU A 63 4.13 0.98 -5.17
C LEU A 63 5.42 0.97 -5.98
N GLU A 64 6.49 1.42 -5.37
CA GLU A 64 7.85 1.21 -5.84
C GLU A 64 8.56 0.35 -4.79
N SER A 65 9.22 -0.71 -5.25
CA SER A 65 10.02 -1.57 -4.38
C SER A 65 11.25 -2.02 -5.15
N TYR A 66 12.42 -1.69 -4.63
CA TYR A 66 13.67 -1.91 -5.35
C TYR A 66 14.84 -2.11 -4.40
N HIS A 67 15.83 -2.88 -4.84
CA HIS A 67 17.15 -2.87 -4.21
C HIS A 67 17.78 -1.49 -4.42
N PRO A 68 18.48 -0.88 -3.43
CA PRO A 68 19.02 0.48 -3.54
C PRO A 68 19.82 0.76 -4.84
N ILE A 69 20.51 -0.25 -5.36
CA ILE A 69 21.31 -0.16 -6.60
C ILE A 69 20.44 -0.17 -7.86
N ALA A 70 19.25 -0.76 -7.79
CA ALA A 70 18.34 -0.99 -8.91
C ALA A 70 17.24 0.09 -9.05
N LYS A 71 17.35 1.22 -8.34
CA LYS A 71 16.32 2.29 -8.36
C LYS A 71 15.90 2.70 -9.78
N GLN A 72 16.86 2.86 -10.69
CA GLN A 72 16.60 3.36 -12.05
C GLN A 72 16.00 2.32 -13.00
N SER A 73 16.18 1.03 -12.72
CA SER A 73 15.68 -0.07 -13.53
C SER A 73 14.44 -0.73 -12.95
N ALA A 74 14.03 -0.34 -11.74
CA ALA A 74 12.91 -0.94 -11.05
C ALA A 74 11.57 -0.58 -11.72
N PRO A 75 10.67 -1.56 -11.88
CA PRO A 75 9.35 -1.31 -12.43
C PRO A 75 8.51 -0.52 -11.43
N SER A 76 7.77 0.47 -11.92
CA SER A 76 6.70 1.09 -11.14
C SER A 76 5.49 0.16 -11.13
N MET A 77 4.86 -0.03 -9.97
CA MET A 77 3.72 -0.91 -9.80
C MET A 77 2.45 -0.11 -9.52
N ALA A 78 1.38 -0.44 -10.23
CA ALA A 78 0.03 -0.01 -9.89
C ALA A 78 -0.58 -0.99 -8.89
N CYS A 79 -1.45 -0.54 -7.99
CA CYS A 79 -2.02 -1.37 -6.94
C CYS A 79 -3.55 -1.40 -7.04
N ARG A 80 -4.11 -2.57 -7.34
CA ARG A 80 -5.57 -2.79 -7.48
C ARG A 80 -6.21 -3.04 -6.13
N PHE A 81 -7.21 -2.26 -5.76
CA PHE A 81 -7.92 -2.44 -4.49
C PHE A 81 -8.68 -3.77 -4.47
N MET A 82 -8.45 -4.58 -3.43
CA MET A 82 -9.08 -5.89 -3.24
C MET A 82 -10.20 -5.84 -2.19
N GLY A 83 -10.00 -5.08 -1.12
CA GLY A 83 -10.96 -5.01 -0.03
C GLY A 83 -10.42 -4.37 1.24
N LEU A 84 -11.31 -4.28 2.24
CA LEU A 84 -10.98 -3.89 3.60
C LEU A 84 -11.08 -5.11 4.50
N SER A 85 -10.05 -5.36 5.31
CA SER A 85 -10.13 -6.41 6.33
C SER A 85 -9.21 -6.07 7.50
N PRO A 86 -9.65 -6.30 8.76
CA PRO A 86 -8.75 -6.24 9.90
C PRO A 86 -7.72 -7.39 9.85
N LEU A 87 -6.54 -7.17 10.41
CA LEU A 87 -5.49 -8.21 10.48
C LEU A 87 -5.84 -9.36 11.46
N HIS A 88 -6.46 -9.03 12.61
CA HIS A 88 -6.52 -9.93 13.77
C HIS A 88 -7.93 -10.38 14.19
N HIS A 89 -8.99 -10.17 13.40
CA HIS A 89 -10.34 -10.50 13.87
C HIS A 89 -11.28 -11.12 12.84
N THR A 90 -11.72 -12.35 13.13
CA THR A 90 -13.01 -12.90 12.71
C THR A 90 -14.10 -12.20 13.51
N ARG A 91 -14.57 -11.07 12.97
CA ARG A 91 -15.59 -10.23 13.61
C ARG A 91 -17.00 -10.71 13.25
N ASN A 92 -17.93 -10.61 14.20
CA ASN A 92 -19.35 -10.72 13.90
C ASN A 92 -19.80 -9.48 13.11
N PRO A 93 -20.38 -9.64 11.90
CA PRO A 93 -20.74 -8.53 11.02
C PRO A 93 -21.84 -7.60 11.58
N GLU A 94 -22.48 -7.97 12.69
CA GLU A 94 -23.65 -7.29 13.24
C GLU A 94 -23.33 -6.16 14.25
N GLN A 95 -22.07 -5.99 14.67
CA GLN A 95 -21.70 -4.94 15.64
C GLN A 95 -21.12 -3.70 14.95
N ASP A 96 -21.47 -2.49 15.41
CA ASP A 96 -20.85 -1.24 14.94
C ASP A 96 -19.36 -1.20 15.29
N MET A 97 -18.52 -0.69 14.37
CA MET A 97 -17.06 -0.60 14.57
C MET A 97 -16.73 0.49 15.59
N ASN A 98 -16.03 0.14 16.67
CA ASN A 98 -15.50 1.14 17.58
C ASN A 98 -14.21 1.77 17.00
N LEU A 99 -13.73 2.88 17.58
CA LEU A 99 -12.50 3.56 17.11
C LEU A 99 -11.26 2.67 17.10
N ARG A 100 -11.14 1.74 18.04
CA ARG A 100 -10.01 0.78 18.08
C ARG A 100 -10.11 -0.19 16.90
N ASP A 101 -11.30 -0.71 16.62
CA ASP A 101 -11.54 -1.60 15.49
C ASP A 101 -11.21 -0.88 14.16
N LEU A 102 -11.66 0.36 14.02
CA LEU A 102 -11.36 1.22 12.86
C LEU A 102 -9.86 1.45 12.68
N SER A 103 -9.12 1.58 13.79
CA SER A 103 -7.66 1.76 13.73
C SER A 103 -6.94 0.52 13.19
N GLN A 104 -7.55 -0.67 13.28
CA GLN A 104 -6.97 -1.95 12.87
C GLN A 104 -7.39 -2.39 11.45
N LEU A 105 -8.13 -1.55 10.72
CA LEU A 105 -8.51 -1.82 9.34
C LEU A 105 -7.34 -1.60 8.39
N TYR A 106 -7.16 -2.56 7.48
CA TYR A 106 -6.22 -2.46 6.37
C TYR A 106 -6.98 -2.51 5.06
N SER A 107 -6.52 -1.65 4.15
CA SER A 107 -6.85 -1.69 2.74
C SER A 107 -5.84 -2.61 2.06
N HIS A 108 -6.38 -3.63 1.39
CA HIS A 108 -5.62 -4.66 0.71
C HIS A 108 -5.57 -4.33 -0.78
N PHE A 109 -4.38 -4.40 -1.35
CA PHE A 109 -4.15 -4.10 -2.76
C PHE A 109 -3.31 -5.19 -3.42
N LEU A 110 -3.59 -5.49 -4.68
CA LEU A 110 -2.78 -6.37 -5.52
C LEU A 110 -1.80 -5.52 -6.35
N PRO A 111 -0.48 -5.64 -6.15
CA PRO A 111 0.51 -4.97 -6.98
C PRO A 111 0.59 -5.62 -8.37
N VAL A 112 0.49 -4.80 -9.41
CA VAL A 112 0.51 -5.20 -10.82
C VAL A 112 1.47 -4.27 -11.57
N VAL A 113 2.08 -4.77 -12.65
CA VAL A 113 2.98 -3.93 -13.46
C VAL A 113 2.21 -2.71 -14.00
N SER A 114 2.73 -1.50 -13.75
CA SER A 114 2.08 -0.26 -14.20
C SER A 114 2.01 -0.19 -15.73
N GLU A 115 0.99 0.50 -16.25
CA GLU A 115 0.86 0.69 -17.69
C GLU A 115 2.06 1.47 -18.28
N GLU A 116 2.63 2.40 -17.52
CA GLU A 116 3.83 3.15 -17.91
C GLU A 116 5.03 2.22 -18.13
N THR A 117 5.28 1.32 -17.17
CA THR A 117 6.36 0.34 -17.28
C THR A 117 6.13 -0.59 -18.47
N ARG A 118 4.90 -1.08 -18.66
CA ARG A 118 4.54 -1.89 -19.84
C ARG A 118 4.73 -1.12 -21.15
N ARG A 119 4.42 0.18 -21.19
CA ARG A 119 4.64 1.04 -22.37
C ARG A 119 6.13 1.16 -22.68
N MET A 120 6.96 1.39 -21.66
CA MET A 120 8.41 1.43 -21.83
C MET A 120 8.95 0.11 -22.36
N GLN A 121 8.60 -1.01 -21.73
CA GLN A 121 9.00 -2.34 -22.19
C GLN A 121 8.58 -2.61 -23.64
N ARG A 122 7.36 -2.24 -24.04
CA ARG A 122 6.90 -2.34 -25.44
C ARG A 122 7.78 -1.55 -26.41
N VAL A 123 8.21 -0.34 -26.03
CA VAL A 123 9.10 0.49 -26.87
C VAL A 123 10.48 -0.16 -27.00
N PHE A 124 11.03 -0.73 -25.92
CA PHE A 124 12.31 -1.44 -25.96
C PHE A 124 12.23 -2.76 -26.73
N SER A 125 11.18 -3.56 -26.53
CA SER A 125 10.98 -4.86 -27.20
C SER A 125 10.77 -4.72 -28.70
N ARG A 126 10.16 -3.62 -29.19
CA ARG A 126 10.07 -3.32 -30.63
C ARG A 126 11.44 -3.14 -31.32
N ARG A 127 12.53 -2.96 -30.56
CA ARG A 127 13.90 -2.90 -31.09
C ARG A 127 14.58 -4.26 -31.22
N ARG A 128 13.96 -5.35 -30.74
CA ARG A 128 14.45 -6.73 -30.88
C ARG A 128 13.59 -7.50 -31.90
N PRO A 129 14.12 -7.85 -33.09
CA PRO A 129 13.39 -8.66 -34.06
C PRO A 129 13.13 -10.07 -33.51
N GLY A 130 11.88 -10.56 -33.59
CA GLY A 130 11.55 -11.98 -33.37
C GLY A 130 10.85 -12.35 -32.06
N VAL A 131 10.52 -11.41 -31.17
CA VAL A 131 9.72 -11.71 -29.97
C VAL A 131 8.22 -11.66 -30.34
N PRO A 132 7.45 -12.75 -30.14
CA PRO A 132 6.01 -12.73 -30.36
C PRO A 132 5.34 -11.64 -29.51
N LEU A 133 4.39 -10.90 -30.09
CA LEU A 133 3.48 -10.05 -29.31
C LEU A 133 2.54 -10.98 -28.54
N GLU A 134 2.94 -11.37 -27.33
CA GLU A 134 2.02 -12.01 -26.40
C GLU A 134 0.89 -11.02 -26.09
N GLN A 135 -0.33 -11.42 -26.45
CA GLN A 135 -1.55 -10.70 -26.06
C GLN A 135 -1.75 -10.95 -24.56
N GLU A 136 -1.19 -10.06 -23.74
CA GLU A 136 -1.38 -10.10 -22.30
C GLU A 136 -2.82 -9.69 -21.96
N ILE A 137 -3.69 -10.69 -21.86
CA ILE A 137 -5.04 -10.53 -21.31
C ILE A 137 -4.93 -10.75 -19.80
N GLY A 138 -4.56 -9.71 -19.05
CA GLY A 138 -4.61 -9.76 -17.59
C GLY A 138 -3.67 -8.81 -16.85
N ASP A 139 -3.85 -8.77 -15.54
CA ASP A 139 -2.93 -8.12 -14.62
C ASP A 139 -1.68 -9.01 -14.43
N GLU A 140 -0.57 -8.60 -15.03
CA GLU A 140 0.73 -9.28 -14.89
C GLU A 140 1.27 -9.16 -13.44
N PRO A 141 1.56 -10.29 -12.78
CA PRO A 141 2.11 -10.29 -11.43
C PRO A 141 3.56 -9.80 -11.42
N VAL A 142 3.89 -8.95 -10.45
CA VAL A 142 5.24 -8.40 -10.34
C VAL A 142 6.14 -9.45 -9.67
N THR A 143 7.29 -9.70 -10.29
CA THR A 143 8.30 -10.64 -9.78
C THR A 143 9.65 -9.94 -9.68
N GLN A 144 10.37 -10.15 -8.58
CA GLN A 144 11.70 -9.62 -8.33
C GLN A 144 12.63 -10.73 -7.84
N GLU A 145 13.73 -10.93 -8.55
CA GLU A 145 14.78 -11.86 -8.11
C GLU A 145 15.68 -11.19 -7.06
N LEU A 146 15.98 -11.92 -5.98
CA LEU A 146 16.94 -11.55 -4.95
C LEU A 146 18.01 -12.62 -4.86
N ILE A 147 19.26 -12.17 -4.88
CA ILE A 147 20.45 -13.00 -4.70
C ILE A 147 21.11 -12.50 -3.42
N LEU A 148 21.37 -13.41 -2.49
CA LEU A 148 22.17 -13.15 -1.30
C LEU A 148 23.52 -13.83 -1.47
N ASP A 149 24.60 -13.05 -1.36
CA ASP A 149 25.96 -13.55 -1.48
C ASP A 149 26.38 -14.40 -0.27
N GLU A 150 27.58 -14.98 -0.31
CA GLU A 150 28.16 -15.74 0.81
C GLU A 150 28.21 -14.87 2.08
N GLY A 151 27.72 -15.41 3.19
CA GLY A 151 27.64 -14.70 4.47
C GLY A 151 26.61 -13.55 4.55
N GLU A 152 25.91 -13.20 3.46
CA GLU A 152 24.89 -12.15 3.49
C GLU A 152 23.61 -12.63 4.18
N LEU A 153 23.24 -12.00 5.29
CA LEU A 153 22.09 -12.42 6.12
C LEU A 153 20.76 -11.83 5.67
N PHE A 154 20.76 -10.69 4.97
CA PHE A 154 19.55 -10.02 4.50
C PHE A 154 19.83 -9.10 3.31
N SER A 155 18.81 -8.89 2.48
CA SER A 155 18.80 -7.82 1.47
C SER A 155 17.84 -6.69 1.90
N GLN A 156 18.05 -5.49 1.36
CA GLN A 156 17.21 -4.32 1.62
C GLN A 156 16.39 -3.96 0.39
N LEU A 157 15.09 -3.74 0.61
CA LEU A 157 14.17 -3.21 -0.38
C LEU A 157 13.73 -1.83 0.06
N CYS A 158 14.09 -0.81 -0.71
CA CYS A 158 13.50 0.52 -0.58
C CYS A 158 12.07 0.46 -1.08
N THR A 159 11.11 0.83 -0.23
CA THR A 159 9.69 0.78 -0.54
C THR A 159 9.09 2.18 -0.44
N SER A 160 8.46 2.62 -1.53
CA SER A 160 7.68 3.86 -1.59
C SER A 160 6.24 3.54 -1.97
N THR A 161 5.30 4.02 -1.17
CA THR A 161 3.87 3.85 -1.42
C THR A 161 3.22 5.22 -1.50
N GLY A 162 2.50 5.46 -2.58
CA GLY A 162 1.90 6.76 -2.88
C GLY A 162 0.53 6.61 -3.51
N LEU A 163 -0.19 7.72 -3.55
CA LEU A 163 -1.46 7.84 -4.22
C LEU A 163 -1.32 8.90 -5.30
N ILE A 164 -1.62 8.53 -6.54
CA ILE A 164 -1.61 9.42 -7.70
C ILE A 164 -3.03 9.67 -8.19
N LYS A 165 -3.25 10.86 -8.75
CA LYS A 165 -4.43 11.13 -9.57
C LYS A 165 -3.98 11.63 -10.93
N SER A 166 -4.43 10.97 -11.98
CA SER A 166 -4.20 11.43 -13.35
C SER A 166 -4.92 12.76 -13.60
N GLY A 167 -4.21 13.68 -14.22
CA GLY A 167 -4.75 14.97 -14.64
C GLY A 167 -5.60 14.87 -15.90
N PRO A 168 -6.27 15.97 -16.29
CA PRO A 168 -7.11 16.01 -17.50
C PRO A 168 -6.29 15.85 -18.78
N ASN A 169 -4.99 16.18 -18.74
CA ASN A 169 -4.07 16.03 -19.85
C ASN A 169 -3.29 14.70 -19.71
N PRO A 170 -3.19 13.90 -20.78
CA PRO A 170 -2.40 12.67 -20.77
C PRO A 170 -0.95 12.93 -20.30
N GLY A 171 -0.48 12.15 -19.32
CA GLY A 171 0.89 12.25 -18.80
C GLY A 171 1.12 13.33 -17.74
N LEU A 172 0.10 14.11 -17.36
CA LEU A 172 0.17 15.01 -16.21
C LEU A 172 -0.60 14.43 -15.04
N LEU A 173 -0.07 14.59 -13.82
CA LEU A 173 -0.75 14.22 -12.59
C LEU A 173 -1.47 15.44 -12.01
N ALA A 174 -2.74 15.27 -11.61
CA ALA A 174 -3.47 16.27 -10.85
C ALA A 174 -2.92 16.38 -9.42
N SER A 175 -2.63 15.22 -8.81
CA SER A 175 -2.09 15.14 -7.44
C SER A 175 -1.21 13.91 -7.26
N HIS A 176 -0.27 14.03 -6.33
CA HIS A 176 0.54 12.93 -5.84
C HIS A 176 0.73 13.10 -4.33
N SER A 177 0.38 12.07 -3.56
CA SER A 177 0.53 12.09 -2.11
C SER A 177 1.25 10.82 -1.64
N ASN A 178 2.45 11.00 -1.08
CA ASN A 178 3.20 9.91 -0.48
C ASN A 178 2.53 9.48 0.83
N ILE A 179 2.33 8.17 0.98
CA ILE A 179 1.83 7.54 2.21
C ILE A 179 3.00 7.15 3.09
N THR A 180 3.98 6.44 2.54
CA THR A 180 5.14 5.95 3.28
C THR A 180 6.33 5.79 2.36
N HIS A 181 7.50 6.07 2.90
CA HIS A 181 8.79 5.74 2.30
C HIS A 181 9.64 5.09 3.38
N GLY A 182 10.13 3.88 3.14
CA GLY A 182 10.88 3.12 4.12
C GLY A 182 11.70 2.01 3.50
N VAL A 183 12.26 1.16 4.36
CA VAL A 183 13.12 0.06 3.94
C VAL A 183 12.63 -1.22 4.59
N VAL A 184 12.38 -2.23 3.78
CA VAL A 184 12.06 -3.58 4.20
C VAL A 184 13.35 -4.40 4.18
N ARG A 185 13.66 -5.08 5.29
CA ARG A 185 14.77 -6.04 5.36
C ARG A 185 14.23 -7.44 5.14
N VAL A 186 14.74 -8.10 4.10
CA VAL A 186 14.37 -9.46 3.71
C VAL A 186 15.49 -10.40 4.16
N TRP A 187 15.26 -11.13 5.24
CA TRP A 187 16.27 -11.99 5.85
C TRP A 187 16.35 -13.36 5.17
N ARG A 188 17.56 -13.94 5.10
CA ARG A 188 17.85 -15.27 4.56
C ARG A 188 16.97 -16.36 5.18
N HIS A 189 16.91 -16.42 6.52
CA HIS A 189 16.09 -17.41 7.22
C HIS A 189 14.59 -17.21 6.96
N TRP A 190 14.14 -15.96 6.78
CA TRP A 190 12.75 -15.67 6.43
C TRP A 190 12.44 -16.13 5.01
N LEU A 191 13.33 -15.91 4.05
CA LEU A 191 13.20 -16.39 2.66
C LEU A 191 13.10 -17.91 2.60
N ALA A 192 14.00 -18.62 3.29
CA ALA A 192 13.98 -20.07 3.36
C ALA A 192 12.65 -20.58 3.97
N LYS A 193 12.19 -19.98 5.07
CA LYS A 193 10.91 -20.32 5.70
C LYS A 193 9.73 -20.04 4.76
N ALA A 194 9.70 -18.88 4.11
CA ALA A 194 8.63 -18.49 3.21
C ALA A 194 8.57 -19.38 1.95
N ALA A 195 9.73 -19.76 1.40
CA ALA A 195 9.83 -20.71 0.28
C ALA A 195 9.31 -22.10 0.69
N ALA A 196 9.70 -22.58 1.88
CA ALA A 196 9.22 -23.86 2.41
C ALA A 196 7.70 -23.86 2.64
N ILE A 197 7.14 -22.79 3.23
CA ILE A 197 5.69 -22.63 3.42
C ILE A 197 4.96 -22.68 2.07
N ASN A 198 5.48 -21.96 1.07
CA ASN A 198 4.88 -21.94 -0.27
C ASN A 198 4.95 -23.31 -0.97
N ALA A 199 6.00 -24.10 -0.74
CA ALA A 199 6.12 -25.45 -1.28
C ALA A 199 5.09 -26.42 -0.66
N ILE A 200 4.80 -26.28 0.64
CA ILE A 200 3.85 -27.13 1.37
C ILE A 200 2.41 -26.72 1.08
N CYS A 201 2.13 -25.41 1.05
CA CYS A 201 0.80 -24.84 0.88
C CYS A 201 0.81 -23.80 -0.25
N PRO A 202 0.68 -24.23 -1.52
CA PRO A 202 0.64 -23.30 -2.65
C PRO A 202 -0.69 -22.52 -2.74
N ALA A 203 -1.72 -22.92 -1.98
CA ALA A 203 -3.00 -22.25 -1.94
C ALA A 203 -2.94 -20.98 -1.07
N ALA A 204 -3.35 -19.85 -1.65
CA ALA A 204 -3.31 -18.48 -1.11
C ALA A 204 -4.16 -18.22 0.16
N GLY A 205 -4.57 -19.26 0.89
CA GLY A 205 -5.44 -19.19 2.06
C GLY A 205 -4.73 -19.19 3.41
N CYS A 206 -3.40 -19.36 3.46
CA CYS A 206 -2.66 -19.27 4.72
C CYS A 206 -2.28 -17.81 4.99
N THR A 207 -3.24 -17.02 5.47
CA THR A 207 -3.03 -15.62 5.90
C THR A 207 -2.32 -15.59 7.25
N ASP A 208 -1.10 -16.13 7.32
CA ASP A 208 -0.24 -15.99 8.47
C ASP A 208 0.48 -14.64 8.38
N GLU A 209 0.32 -13.80 9.41
CA GLU A 209 1.01 -12.50 9.50
C GLU A 209 2.53 -12.62 9.44
N SER A 210 3.09 -13.80 9.75
CA SER A 210 4.52 -14.04 9.67
C SER A 210 5.09 -13.93 8.24
N THR A 211 4.20 -13.98 7.23
CA THR A 211 4.52 -13.77 5.81
C THR A 211 4.51 -12.29 5.38
N ILE A 212 4.07 -11.38 6.26
CA ILE A 212 4.01 -9.95 5.97
C ILE A 212 5.30 -9.28 6.45
N LEU A 213 5.98 -8.62 5.52
CA LEU A 213 7.12 -7.78 5.83
C LEU A 213 6.65 -6.32 5.97
N TRP A 214 6.85 -5.76 7.16
CA TRP A 214 6.41 -4.41 7.50
C TRP A 214 7.48 -3.37 7.16
N VAL A 215 7.06 -2.28 6.53
CA VAL A 215 7.92 -1.14 6.16
C VAL A 215 8.26 -0.29 7.38
N ASP A 216 7.35 -0.23 8.35
CA ASP A 216 7.46 0.59 9.56
C ASP A 216 7.09 -0.18 10.83
N ALA A 217 7.63 0.25 11.97
CA ALA A 217 7.40 -0.40 13.26
C ALA A 217 5.94 -0.32 13.76
N ALA A 218 5.18 0.69 13.30
CA ALA A 218 3.77 0.85 13.63
C ALA A 218 2.86 0.01 12.72
N LYS A 219 3.43 -0.81 11.82
CA LYS A 219 2.71 -1.69 10.89
C LYS A 219 1.69 -0.91 10.06
N ASN A 220 2.05 0.24 9.49
CA ASN A 220 1.14 1.01 8.66
C ASN A 220 1.14 0.53 7.22
N VAL A 221 2.31 0.11 6.71
CA VAL A 221 2.45 -0.47 5.38
C VAL A 221 3.17 -1.82 5.46
N GLY A 222 2.58 -2.84 4.85
CA GLY A 222 3.11 -4.20 4.80
C GLY A 222 3.09 -4.77 3.38
N LEU A 223 4.08 -5.60 3.07
CA LEU A 223 4.18 -6.32 1.80
C LEU A 223 4.09 -7.82 2.07
N ARG A 224 3.24 -8.51 1.33
CA ARG A 224 3.17 -9.97 1.31
C ARG A 224 3.77 -10.49 0.01
N PHE A 225 4.66 -11.46 0.16
CA PHE A 225 5.34 -12.10 -0.96
C PHE A 225 5.04 -13.59 -1.01
N ARG A 226 4.96 -14.10 -2.23
CA ARG A 226 5.16 -15.52 -2.49
C ARG A 226 6.63 -15.72 -2.83
N VAL A 227 7.32 -16.61 -2.13
CA VAL A 227 8.75 -16.85 -2.36
C VAL A 227 8.94 -18.20 -3.03
N THR A 228 9.70 -18.24 -4.11
CA THR A 228 10.15 -19.46 -4.78
C THR A 228 11.67 -19.50 -4.83
N GLU A 229 12.27 -20.66 -4.63
CA GLU A 229 13.71 -20.83 -4.75
C GLU A 229 14.11 -20.89 -6.22
N VAL A 230 15.18 -20.17 -6.59
CA VAL A 230 15.70 -20.18 -7.96
C VAL A 230 16.81 -21.23 -8.03
N THR A 231 16.69 -22.16 -8.98
CA THR A 231 17.63 -23.27 -9.16
C THR A 231 19.08 -22.77 -9.25
N GLN A 232 19.98 -23.41 -8.48
CA GLN A 232 21.40 -23.06 -8.32
C GLN A 232 22.21 -23.00 -9.62
N GLU A 233 21.75 -23.58 -10.73
CA GLU A 233 22.43 -23.50 -12.04
C GLU A 233 22.61 -22.07 -12.57
N ARG A 234 21.81 -21.10 -12.06
CA ARG A 234 21.93 -19.68 -12.41
C ARG A 234 22.94 -18.92 -11.55
N LEU A 235 23.49 -19.53 -10.51
CA LEU A 235 24.47 -18.90 -9.63
C LEU A 235 25.88 -19.09 -10.18
N PRO A 236 26.79 -18.10 -9.98
CA PRO A 236 28.21 -18.29 -10.28
C PRO A 236 28.75 -19.55 -9.57
N PRO A 237 29.66 -20.32 -10.20
CA PRO A 237 30.19 -21.54 -9.60
C PRO A 237 30.85 -21.23 -8.25
N TYR A 238 30.24 -21.74 -7.18
CA TYR A 238 30.66 -21.51 -5.81
C TYR A 238 31.99 -22.20 -5.52
N ARG A 239 32.96 -21.44 -4.97
CA ARG A 239 34.24 -21.92 -4.45
C ARG A 239 34.44 -21.33 -3.05
N GLY A 240 33.52 -21.61 -2.13
CA GLY A 240 33.56 -21.06 -0.76
C GLY A 240 33.76 -22.13 0.32
N SER A 241 34.14 -21.62 1.49
CA SER A 241 34.54 -22.30 2.74
C SER A 241 33.31 -22.74 3.55
N ASP A 242 33.48 -23.16 4.81
CA ASP A 242 32.45 -23.56 5.80
C ASP A 242 31.42 -22.45 6.17
N GLU A 243 31.18 -21.47 5.29
CA GLU A 243 30.23 -20.35 5.44
C GLU A 243 28.90 -20.63 4.71
N ASP A 244 27.88 -19.80 4.98
CA ASP A 244 26.57 -19.90 4.32
C ASP A 244 26.68 -19.64 2.80
N PRO A 245 26.29 -20.59 1.92
CA PRO A 245 26.46 -20.45 0.48
C PRO A 245 25.54 -19.37 -0.11
N PRO A 246 25.84 -18.85 -1.31
CA PRO A 246 24.96 -17.91 -1.99
C PRO A 246 23.62 -18.56 -2.30
N VAL A 247 22.52 -17.81 -2.13
CA VAL A 247 21.15 -18.26 -2.36
C VAL A 247 20.40 -17.28 -3.25
N ALA A 248 19.54 -17.81 -4.12
CA ALA A 248 18.68 -17.01 -4.98
C ALA A 248 17.21 -17.37 -4.77
N TYR A 249 16.39 -16.33 -4.64
CA TYR A 249 14.95 -16.46 -4.48
C TYR A 249 14.23 -15.51 -5.43
N SER A 250 13.07 -15.94 -5.92
CA SER A 250 12.16 -15.12 -6.69
C SER A 250 10.98 -14.72 -5.81
N LEU A 251 10.82 -13.40 -5.62
CA LEU A 251 9.74 -12.79 -4.86
C LEU A 251 8.61 -12.39 -5.80
N HIS A 252 7.43 -12.98 -5.62
CA HIS A 252 6.21 -12.52 -6.30
C HIS A 252 5.39 -11.67 -5.35
N TYR A 253 5.05 -10.46 -5.76
CA TYR A 253 4.23 -9.54 -4.98
C TYR A 253 2.78 -10.05 -4.97
N GLN A 254 2.28 -10.43 -3.79
CA GLN A 254 0.90 -10.91 -3.64
C GLN A 254 -0.04 -9.82 -3.16
N GLU A 255 0.38 -9.06 -2.17
CA GLU A 255 -0.50 -8.08 -1.52
C GLU A 255 0.31 -6.94 -0.91
N LEU A 256 -0.18 -5.72 -1.11
CA LEU A 256 0.20 -4.52 -0.39
C LEU A 256 -0.91 -4.23 0.63
N LEU A 257 -0.53 -4.18 1.90
CA LEU A 257 -1.42 -3.81 2.99
C LEU A 257 -1.11 -2.39 3.43
N VAL A 258 -2.12 -1.52 3.42
CA VAL A 258 -1.98 -0.15 3.93
C VAL A 258 -3.07 0.08 4.97
N ARG A 259 -2.70 0.54 6.16
CA ARG A 259 -3.67 0.88 7.19
C ARG A 259 -4.67 1.91 6.63
N THR A 260 -5.96 1.62 6.70
CA THR A 260 -7.00 2.41 5.99
C THR A 260 -7.02 3.87 6.43
N SER A 261 -6.67 4.14 7.70
CA SER A 261 -6.50 5.51 8.19
C SER A 261 -5.41 6.29 7.45
N HIS A 262 -4.31 5.65 7.03
CA HIS A 262 -3.27 6.31 6.26
C HIS A 262 -3.72 6.61 4.83
N VAL A 263 -4.51 5.71 4.22
CA VAL A 263 -5.13 5.95 2.91
C VAL A 263 -6.07 7.16 2.97
N LEU A 264 -6.91 7.26 4.02
CA LEU A 264 -7.81 8.39 4.23
C LEU A 264 -7.05 9.71 4.37
N LEU A 265 -6.00 9.72 5.17
CA LEU A 265 -5.18 10.92 5.36
C LEU A 265 -4.44 11.34 4.09
N ALA A 266 -4.00 10.37 3.28
CA ALA A 266 -3.39 10.64 1.98
C ALA A 266 -4.41 11.21 0.98
N MET A 267 -5.63 10.68 0.94
CA MET A 267 -6.74 11.21 0.14
C MET A 267 -7.10 12.65 0.54
N GLU A 268 -7.27 12.93 1.84
CA GLU A 268 -7.53 14.29 2.34
C GLU A 268 -6.40 15.25 1.90
N LYS A 269 -5.15 14.82 2.01
CA LYS A 269 -3.99 15.59 1.55
C LYS A 269 -3.99 15.81 0.03
N ALA A 270 -4.35 14.78 -0.74
CA ALA A 270 -4.43 14.86 -2.20
C ALA A 270 -5.49 15.88 -2.65
N VAL A 271 -6.67 15.88 -2.01
CA VAL A 271 -7.75 16.86 -2.29
C VAL A 271 -7.27 18.28 -2.03
N VAL A 272 -6.57 18.52 -0.91
CA VAL A 272 -5.99 19.85 -0.63
C VAL A 272 -4.96 20.23 -1.70
N GLN A 273 -4.12 19.29 -2.13
CA GLN A 273 -3.13 19.52 -3.17
C GLN A 273 -3.76 19.83 -4.54
N GLU A 274 -4.88 19.19 -4.89
CA GLU A 274 -5.62 19.49 -6.12
C GLU A 274 -6.16 20.92 -6.15
N VAL A 275 -6.70 21.41 -5.02
CA VAL A 275 -7.18 22.79 -4.92
C VAL A 275 -6.03 23.77 -5.09
N ILE A 276 -4.87 23.49 -4.49
CA ILE A 276 -3.65 24.32 -4.63
C ILE A 276 -3.14 24.29 -6.08
N ASN A 277 -3.17 23.13 -6.72
CA ASN A 277 -2.69 22.91 -8.09
C ASN A 277 -3.71 23.35 -9.16
N SER A 278 -4.95 23.64 -8.77
CA SER A 278 -6.01 24.16 -9.65
C SER A 278 -5.60 25.55 -10.15
N GLY A 279 -4.90 25.57 -11.29
CA GLY A 279 -4.31 26.77 -11.90
C GLY A 279 -2.80 26.69 -12.16
N LYS A 280 -2.11 25.64 -11.68
CA LYS A 280 -0.67 25.39 -11.94
C LYS A 280 -0.46 23.91 -12.28
N ALA A 281 -0.31 23.58 -13.55
CA ALA A 281 0.04 22.22 -13.98
C ALA A 281 1.44 21.87 -13.46
N THR A 282 1.55 20.86 -12.59
CA THR A 282 2.83 20.41 -12.04
C THR A 282 3.31 19.20 -12.84
N ILE A 283 4.43 19.34 -13.55
CA ILE A 283 5.16 18.20 -14.08
C ILE A 283 5.95 17.63 -12.91
N ILE A 284 5.48 16.51 -12.34
CA ILE A 284 6.28 15.75 -11.39
C ILE A 284 7.24 14.91 -12.24
N ILE A 285 8.48 15.38 -12.33
CA ILE A 285 9.58 14.57 -12.86
C ILE A 285 9.83 13.47 -11.80
N PRO A 286 9.71 12.18 -12.12
CA PRO A 286 10.08 11.13 -11.19
C PRO A 286 11.53 11.34 -10.78
N VAL A 287 11.78 11.42 -9.47
CA VAL A 287 13.10 11.73 -8.93
C VAL A 287 14.07 10.62 -9.37
N SER A 288 14.93 10.98 -10.33
CA SER A 288 15.94 10.12 -10.95
C SER A 288 16.95 9.53 -9.97
#